data_AF-A0A8B6GRM6-F1
#
_entry.id   AF-A0A8B6GRM6-F1
#
_cell.length_a   1.000
_cell.length_b   1.000
_cell.length_c   1.000
_cell.angle_alpha   90.00
_cell.angle_beta   90.00
_cell.angle_gamma   90.00
#
_symmetry.space_group_name_H-M   'P 1'
#
loop_
_entity.id
_entity.type
_entity.pdbx_description
1 polymer ?
#
loop_
_entity_poly.entity_id
_entity_poly.type
_entity_poly.pdbx_seq_one_letter_code
_entity_poly.pdbx_strand_id
1 'polypeptide(L)'
;MSGKTENEPLHEIDFGGHKNTVSFIRAGKSNTLPRLVEIAGPVLHCSEYKEFMITWDSNTINVSHGLDDSGSTFLTWTSPTTLRRIINIGISTAYKANGNWIFHTQGKNITPDDISNITYGCM
;
A
#
# COMPACT_ATOMS: atom_id res chain seq x y z
N MET A 1 0.28 -9.00 12.03
CA MET A 1 1.48 -9.55 11.36
C MET A 1 2.72 -8.78 11.77
N SER A 2 3.69 -9.45 12.39
CA SER A 2 5.04 -8.91 12.62
C SER A 2 6.00 -9.69 11.72
N GLY A 3 6.20 -9.18 10.50
CA GLY A 3 7.22 -9.70 9.59
C GLY A 3 8.60 -9.23 10.06
N LYS A 4 9.62 -10.03 9.78
CA LYS A 4 10.97 -9.88 10.35
C LYS A 4 11.54 -8.45 10.20
N THR A 5 11.94 -7.91 11.35
CA THR A 5 12.78 -6.71 11.62
C THR A 5 12.39 -5.40 10.93
N GLU A 6 11.98 -4.43 11.75
CA GLU A 6 11.80 -2.99 11.42
C GLU A 6 13.07 -2.28 10.88
N ASN A 7 14.16 -3.02 10.66
CA ASN A 7 15.49 -2.52 10.30
C ASN A 7 15.84 -2.71 8.82
N GLU A 8 14.98 -3.33 8.01
CA GLU A 8 15.14 -3.34 6.55
C GLU A 8 14.42 -2.13 5.93
N PRO A 9 14.93 -1.57 4.80
CA PRO A 9 14.31 -0.41 4.17
C PRO A 9 12.89 -0.74 3.73
N LEU A 10 11.91 -0.21 4.47
CA LEU A 10 10.48 -0.44 4.32
C LEU A 10 9.80 0.90 4.04
N HIS A 11 8.88 0.89 3.08
CA HIS A 11 7.93 1.99 2.89
C HIS A 11 6.54 1.43 3.17
N GLU A 12 5.81 2.11 4.05
CA GLU A 12 4.42 1.77 4.36
C GLU A 12 3.52 2.77 3.65
N ILE A 13 2.53 2.26 2.91
CA ILE A 13 1.49 3.03 2.27
C ILE A 13 0.20 2.76 3.04
N ASP A 14 -0.34 3.77 3.70
CA ASP A 14 -1.56 3.70 4.48
C ASP A 14 -2.70 4.37 3.71
N PHE A 15 -3.78 3.63 3.50
CA PHE A 15 -5.01 4.11 2.87
C PHE A 15 -6.08 4.32 3.94
N GLY A 16 -6.56 5.56 4.06
CA GLY A 16 -7.69 5.85 4.95
C GLY A 16 -7.36 5.73 6.44
N GLY A 17 -6.14 6.08 6.85
CA GLY A 17 -5.77 6.28 8.24
C GLY A 17 -6.65 7.31 8.96
N HIS A 18 -6.61 7.29 10.30
CA HIS A 18 -7.36 8.21 11.18
C HIS A 18 -8.87 8.24 10.91
N LYS A 19 -9.50 7.07 10.74
CA LYS A 19 -10.93 6.94 10.38
C LYS A 19 -11.20 7.49 8.97
N ASN A 20 -10.35 7.11 8.01
CA ASN A 20 -10.49 7.48 6.60
C ASN A 20 -10.40 9.00 6.34
N THR A 21 -9.52 9.70 7.07
CA THR A 21 -9.31 11.15 6.88
C THR A 21 -7.94 11.49 6.31
N VAL A 22 -7.01 10.54 6.29
CA VAL A 22 -5.65 10.77 5.78
C VAL A 22 -5.13 9.50 5.11
N SER A 23 -4.38 9.66 4.03
CA SER A 23 -3.56 8.59 3.44
C SER A 23 -2.13 9.08 3.32
N PHE A 24 -1.14 8.20 3.49
CA PHE A 24 0.26 8.63 3.55
C PHE A 24 1.24 7.52 3.14
N ILE A 25 2.45 7.95 2.78
CA ILE A 25 3.62 7.06 2.67
C ILE A 25 4.52 7.36 3.89
N ARG A 26 4.97 6.33 4.59
CA ARG A 26 5.85 6.43 5.77
C ARG A 26 7.12 5.60 5.58
N ALA A 27 8.22 6.05 6.18
CA ALA A 27 9.55 5.41 6.12
C ALA A 27 9.66 4.06 6.87
N GLY A 28 8.54 3.43 7.24
CA GLY A 28 8.49 2.16 7.95
C GLY A 28 7.18 1.99 8.72
N LYS A 29 7.06 0.88 9.46
CA LYS A 29 5.80 0.48 10.12
C LYS A 29 5.53 1.19 11.45
N SER A 30 6.56 1.69 12.12
CA SER A 30 6.39 2.35 13.41
C SER A 30 5.66 3.69 13.27
N ASN A 31 4.71 3.95 14.17
CA ASN A 31 4.01 5.22 14.25
C ASN A 31 4.89 6.40 14.68
N THR A 32 6.11 6.14 15.12
CA THR A 32 7.11 7.17 15.45
C THR A 32 7.92 7.62 14.25
N LEU A 33 7.86 6.91 13.11
CA LEU A 33 8.58 7.27 11.89
C LEU A 33 7.83 8.37 11.11
N PRO A 34 8.56 9.25 10.40
CA PRO A 34 7.96 10.37 9.70
C PRO A 34 7.10 9.92 8.52
N ARG A 35 5.94 10.57 8.35
CA ARG A 35 5.18 10.53 7.09
C ARG A 35 5.98 11.32 6.06
N LEU A 36 6.34 10.66 4.98
CA LEU A 36 7.14 11.19 3.88
C LEU A 36 6.29 12.06 2.94
N VAL A 37 5.03 11.68 2.76
CA VAL A 37 3.98 12.45 2.08
C VAL A 37 2.64 12.06 2.67
N GLU A 38 1.69 12.98 2.72
CA GLU A 38 0.32 12.71 3.13
C GLU A 38 -0.68 13.52 2.30
N ILE A 39 -1.90 12.99 2.19
CA ILE A 39 -3.05 13.66 1.60
C ILE A 39 -4.24 13.54 2.55
N ALA A 40 -5.00 14.64 2.65
CA ALA A 40 -6.22 14.68 3.44
C ALA A 40 -7.42 14.20 2.63
N GLY A 41 -8.39 13.63 3.33
CA GLY A 41 -9.67 13.20 2.78
C GLY A 41 -9.84 11.68 2.69
N PRO A 42 -11.08 11.22 2.50
CA PRO A 42 -11.39 9.80 2.40
C PRO A 42 -10.97 9.25 1.03
N VAL A 43 -10.24 8.15 1.05
CA VAL A 43 -9.88 7.40 -0.18
C VAL A 43 -10.56 6.03 -0.24
N LEU A 44 -11.10 5.56 0.89
CA LEU A 44 -11.82 4.29 0.99
C LEU A 44 -13.33 4.52 1.16
N HIS A 45 -14.13 3.52 0.83
CA HIS A 45 -15.56 3.52 1.08
C HIS A 45 -16.02 2.09 1.43
N CYS A 46 -16.95 1.93 2.39
CA CYS A 46 -17.27 0.60 2.92
C CYS A 46 -18.20 -0.24 2.02
N SER A 47 -18.84 0.37 1.02
CA SER A 47 -19.79 -0.31 0.14
C SER A 47 -19.22 -0.72 -1.22
N GLU A 48 -17.94 -0.46 -1.48
CA GLU A 48 -17.31 -0.70 -2.78
C GLU A 48 -15.82 -1.02 -2.64
N TYR A 49 -15.30 -1.77 -3.60
CA TYR A 49 -13.86 -1.90 -3.77
C TYR A 49 -13.32 -0.62 -4.41
N LYS A 50 -12.20 -0.14 -3.88
CA LYS A 50 -11.43 0.95 -4.49
C LYS A 50 -10.19 0.37 -5.15
N GLU A 51 -10.01 0.72 -6.41
CA GLU A 51 -8.87 0.29 -7.21
C GLU A 51 -7.73 1.29 -7.05
N PHE A 52 -6.55 0.74 -6.79
CA PHE A 52 -5.32 1.51 -6.68
C PHE A 52 -4.22 0.80 -7.46
N MET A 53 -3.45 1.60 -8.19
CA MET A 53 -2.21 1.17 -8.80
C MET A 53 -1.06 1.81 -8.03
N ILE A 54 -0.09 0.99 -7.64
CA ILE A 54 1.12 1.44 -6.96
C ILE A 54 2.30 1.15 -7.87
N THR A 55 3.07 2.18 -8.21
CA THR A 55 4.29 2.04 -9.01
C THR A 55 5.52 2.49 -8.24
N TRP A 56 6.65 1.85 -8.54
CA TRP A 56 7.96 2.21 -8.03
C TRP A 56 8.92 2.30 -9.21
N ASP A 57 9.16 3.50 -9.70
CA ASP A 57 10.08 3.76 -10.81
C ASP A 57 10.87 5.03 -10.53
N SER A 58 12.08 5.13 -11.06
CA SER A 58 12.84 6.39 -11.03
C SER A 58 12.98 7.04 -9.64
N ASN A 59 13.14 6.22 -8.59
CA ASN A 59 13.16 6.65 -7.17
C ASN A 59 11.87 7.30 -6.66
N THR A 60 10.76 7.11 -7.36
CA THR A 60 9.46 7.66 -7.02
C THR A 60 8.47 6.54 -6.75
N ILE A 61 7.68 6.72 -5.69
CA ILE A 61 6.53 5.89 -5.35
C ILE A 61 5.30 6.68 -5.75
N ASN A 62 4.50 6.15 -6.67
CA ASN A 62 3.23 6.74 -7.06
C ASN A 62 2.07 5.84 -6.64
N VAL A 63 0.98 6.47 -6.25
CA VAL A 63 -0.30 5.82 -6.01
C VAL A 63 -1.38 6.55 -6.78
N SER A 64 -2.05 5.79 -7.65
CA SER A 64 -3.06 6.28 -8.56
C SER A 64 -4.36 5.53 -8.38
N HIS A 65 -5.48 6.17 -8.75
CA HIS A 65 -6.78 5.50 -8.84
C HIS A 65 -6.83 4.57 -10.06
N GLY A 66 -7.50 3.43 -9.94
CA GLY A 66 -7.66 2.47 -11.04
C GLY A 66 -6.57 1.39 -11.08
N LEU A 67 -6.56 0.59 -12.14
CA LEU A 67 -5.68 -0.59 -12.31
C LEU A 67 -4.64 -0.42 -13.44
N ASP A 68 -4.64 0.72 -14.12
CA ASP A 68 -3.76 1.02 -15.24
C ASP A 68 -3.23 2.46 -15.18
N ASP A 69 -2.34 2.80 -16.13
CA ASP A 69 -1.66 4.09 -16.22
C ASP A 69 -2.59 5.25 -16.62
N SER A 70 -3.88 5.01 -16.90
CA SER A 70 -4.85 6.09 -17.15
C SER A 70 -5.38 6.74 -15.86
N GLY A 71 -5.10 6.11 -14.73
CA GLY A 71 -5.44 6.56 -13.39
C GLY A 71 -4.86 7.91 -13.01
N SER A 72 -5.62 8.72 -12.26
CA SER A 72 -5.09 9.95 -11.67
C SER A 72 -4.26 9.64 -10.41
N THR A 73 -3.01 10.09 -10.40
CA THR A 73 -2.11 10.00 -9.25
C THR A 73 -2.54 10.98 -8.17
N PHE A 74 -2.67 10.51 -6.93
CA PHE A 74 -3.07 11.35 -5.79
C PHE A 74 -2.08 11.31 -4.62
N LEU A 75 -1.12 10.38 -4.64
CA LEU A 75 -0.08 10.30 -3.63
C LEU A 75 1.26 9.96 -4.30
N THR A 76 2.21 10.88 -4.23
CA THR A 76 3.54 10.73 -4.85
C THR A 76 4.61 11.08 -3.85
N TRP A 77 5.64 10.25 -3.76
CA TRP A 77 6.85 10.56 -3.02
C TRP A 77 8.10 10.21 -3.80
N THR A 78 8.99 11.19 -3.98
CA THR A 78 10.31 11.00 -4.58
C THR A 78 11.36 10.91 -3.49
N SER A 79 12.08 9.80 -3.47
CA SER A 79 13.18 9.57 -2.53
C SER A 79 14.38 10.43 -2.88
N PRO A 80 15.04 11.08 -1.88
CA PRO A 80 16.28 11.82 -2.11
C PRO A 80 17.47 10.91 -2.45
N THR A 81 17.33 9.60 -2.21
CA THR A 81 18.35 8.58 -2.47
C THR A 81 17.80 7.45 -3.31
N THR A 82 18.67 6.66 -3.94
CA THR A 82 18.24 5.52 -4.76
C THR A 82 17.37 4.54 -3.98
N LEU A 83 16.17 4.26 -4.50
CA LEU A 83 15.30 3.22 -3.94
C LEU A 83 15.90 1.85 -4.23
N ARG A 84 15.90 1.00 -3.21
CA ARG A 84 16.27 -0.41 -3.40
C ARG A 84 15.16 -1.14 -4.13
N ARG A 85 15.52 -2.22 -4.84
CA ARG A 85 14.56 -3.12 -5.46
C ARG A 85 13.57 -3.65 -4.41
N ILE A 86 12.28 -3.58 -4.72
CA ILE A 86 11.23 -4.21 -3.91
C ILE A 86 11.34 -5.73 -4.07
N ILE A 87 11.56 -6.42 -2.96
CA ILE A 87 11.70 -7.89 -2.92
C ILE A 87 10.56 -8.57 -2.16
N ASN A 88 9.81 -7.82 -1.36
CA ASN A 88 8.71 -8.31 -0.56
C ASN A 88 7.60 -7.26 -0.50
N ILE A 89 6.36 -7.72 -0.44
CA ILE A 89 5.17 -6.90 -0.21
C ILE A 89 4.40 -7.52 0.96
N GLY A 90 3.93 -6.68 1.87
CA GLY A 90 3.08 -7.10 3.00
C GLY A 90 1.86 -6.20 3.07
N ILE A 91 0.71 -6.78 3.37
CA ILE A 91 -0.58 -6.08 3.33
C ILE A 91 -1.35 -6.42 4.59
N SER A 92 -1.91 -5.43 5.25
CA SER A 92 -2.72 -5.61 6.44
C SER A 92 -3.74 -4.51 6.57
N THR A 93 -4.80 -4.77 7.32
CA THR A 93 -5.65 -3.71 7.85
C THR A 93 -5.02 -3.11 9.12
N ALA A 94 -5.37 -1.86 9.41
CA ALA A 94 -4.98 -1.19 10.65
C ALA A 94 -5.63 -1.84 11.89
N TYR A 95 -5.17 -1.46 13.08
CA TYR A 95 -5.74 -1.93 14.35
C TYR A 95 -7.26 -1.69 14.40
N LYS A 96 -8.03 -2.77 14.65
CA LYS A 96 -9.51 -2.76 14.67
C LYS A 96 -10.18 -2.35 13.36
N ALA A 97 -9.48 -2.39 12.23
CA ALA A 97 -10.07 -2.22 10.91
C ALA A 97 -10.30 -3.57 10.24
N ASN A 98 -11.43 -3.68 9.54
CA ASN A 98 -11.76 -4.82 8.67
C ASN A 98 -11.62 -4.38 7.21
N GLY A 99 -11.26 -5.29 6.32
CA GLY A 99 -11.07 -4.98 4.90
C GLY A 99 -10.86 -6.24 4.07
N ASN A 100 -11.29 -6.16 2.81
CA ASN A 100 -11.09 -7.21 1.81
C ASN A 100 -10.15 -6.66 0.72
N TRP A 101 -9.29 -7.51 0.19
CA TRP A 101 -8.30 -7.13 -0.81
C TRP A 101 -8.41 -8.03 -2.04
N ILE A 102 -8.33 -7.43 -3.23
CA ILE A 102 -8.25 -8.13 -4.51
C ILE A 102 -6.95 -7.69 -5.17
N PHE A 103 -6.18 -8.63 -5.70
CA PHE A 103 -4.93 -8.37 -6.39
C PHE A 103 -5.07 -8.66 -7.87
N HIS A 104 -4.73 -7.67 -8.68
CA HIS A 104 -4.64 -7.81 -10.13
C HIS A 104 -3.17 -7.82 -10.51
N THR A 105 -2.68 -8.93 -11.05
CA THR A 105 -1.35 -9.01 -11.65
C THR A 105 -1.48 -8.76 -13.15
N GLN A 106 -0.81 -7.74 -13.67
CA GLN A 106 -0.74 -7.57 -15.11
C GLN A 106 0.10 -8.70 -15.72
N GLY A 107 -0.53 -9.57 -16.52
CA GLY A 107 0.16 -10.50 -17.42
C GLY A 107 0.63 -11.86 -16.87
N LYS A 108 0.31 -12.23 -15.62
CA LYS A 108 0.58 -13.60 -15.10
C LYS A 108 -0.59 -14.09 -14.26
N ASN A 109 -1.14 -15.26 -14.61
CA ASN A 109 -2.10 -15.96 -13.74
C ASN A 109 -1.42 -16.21 -12.40
N ILE A 110 -1.98 -15.67 -11.34
CA ILE A 110 -1.51 -15.91 -9.99
C ILE A 110 -1.73 -17.39 -9.69
N THR A 111 -0.65 -18.14 -9.51
CA THR A 111 -0.73 -19.50 -8.99
C THR A 111 -0.82 -19.45 -7.46
N PRO A 112 -1.42 -20.45 -6.80
CA PRO A 112 -1.39 -20.56 -5.33
C PRO A 112 0.02 -20.48 -4.73
N ASP A 113 1.06 -20.79 -5.51
CA ASP A 113 2.46 -20.68 -5.12
C ASP A 113 3.01 -19.24 -5.18
N ASP A 114 2.39 -18.34 -5.97
CA ASP A 114 2.73 -16.91 -6.02
C ASP A 114 2.09 -16.13 -4.84
N ILE A 115 1.09 -16.69 -4.16
CA ILE A 115 0.49 -16.18 -2.91
C ILE A 115 0.74 -17.20 -1.81
N SER A 116 1.99 -17.32 -1.38
CA SER A 116 2.31 -18.11 -0.18
C SER A 116 1.82 -17.40 1.08
N ASN A 117 0.53 -17.60 1.33
CA ASN A 117 -0.28 -17.25 2.50
C ASN A 117 -0.87 -15.82 2.50
N ILE A 118 -2.19 -15.73 2.43
CA ILE A 118 -3.05 -15.33 3.56
C ILE A 118 -4.52 -15.60 3.20
N THR A 119 -5.18 -16.38 4.05
CA THR A 119 -6.64 -16.59 4.07
C THR A 119 -7.21 -15.75 5.21
N TYR A 120 -8.19 -14.89 4.95
CA TYR A 120 -9.17 -14.47 5.95
C TYR A 120 -10.51 -14.20 5.26
N GLY A 121 -11.59 -14.64 5.89
CA GLY A 121 -12.96 -14.22 5.59
C GLY A 121 -13.44 -13.20 6.62
N CYS A 122 -14.34 -12.31 6.23
CA CYS A 122 -15.06 -11.44 7.15
C CYS A 122 -16.45 -12.04 7.42
N MET A 123 -16.81 -12.15 8.71
CA MET A 123 -18.20 -11.98 9.17
C MET A 123 -18.39 -10.54 9.60
#